data_AF-A0A7C9E0V1-F1
#
_entry.id   AF-A0A7C9E0V1-F1
#
_cell.length_a   1.000
_cell.length_b   1.000
_cell.length_c   1.000
_cell.angle_alpha   90.00
_cell.angle_beta   90.00
_cell.angle_gamma   90.00
#
_symmetry.space_group_name_H-M   'P 1'
#
loop_
_entity.id
_entity.type
_entity.pdbx_description
1 polymer ?
#
loop_
_entity_poly.entity_id
_entity_poly.type
_entity_poly.pdbx_seq_one_letter_code
_entity_poly.pdbx_strand_id
1 'polypeptide(L)'
;NYQTCDDFSGAFTFVLAAACADLGKSEIDKEAVEKVWDRIAPGLASQFDAPYSVPTIAPRPLLVLNGTDDPRCPLPGLDVPISKAQKAYEEAGCSDNLKLVAEPGVGHRMTPSMVIQASDWF
;
A
#
# COMPACT_ATOMS: atom_id res chain seq x y z
N ASN A 1 -21.08 9.50 -16.17
CA ASN A 1 -21.73 8.39 -15.44
C ASN A 1 -20.68 7.66 -14.64
N TYR A 2 -20.25 8.25 -13.52
CA TYR A 2 -19.46 7.52 -12.53
C TYR A 2 -20.46 6.72 -11.71
N GLN A 3 -20.46 5.40 -11.90
CA GLN A 3 -21.14 4.48 -11.01
C GLN A 3 -20.49 4.65 -9.64
N THR A 4 -21.28 5.09 -8.67
CA THR A 4 -20.82 5.37 -7.31
C THR A 4 -20.18 4.12 -6.71
N CYS A 5 -19.09 4.29 -5.97
CA CYS A 5 -18.39 3.21 -5.24
C CYS A 5 -19.26 2.48 -4.19
N ASP A 6 -20.52 2.88 -4.02
CA ASP A 6 -21.42 2.34 -3.01
C ASP A 6 -21.83 0.89 -3.28
N ASP A 7 -21.92 0.47 -4.56
CA ASP A 7 -22.28 -0.92 -4.92
C ASP A 7 -21.16 -1.92 -4.63
N PHE A 8 -19.89 -1.50 -4.64
CA PHE A 8 -18.75 -2.38 -4.37
C PHE A 8 -18.55 -2.65 -2.87
N SER A 9 -18.95 -1.70 -2.01
CA SER A 9 -18.87 -1.85 -0.56
C SER A 9 -19.71 -3.04 -0.07
N GLY A 10 -20.90 -3.25 -0.63
CA GLY A 10 -21.79 -4.33 -0.20
C GLY A 10 -21.26 -5.73 -0.56
N ALA A 11 -20.65 -5.86 -1.74
CA ALA A 11 -20.13 -7.14 -2.21
C ALA A 11 -18.95 -7.65 -1.36
N PHE A 12 -18.04 -6.77 -0.96
CA PHE A 12 -16.88 -7.18 -0.15
C PHE A 12 -17.28 -7.51 1.28
N THR A 13 -18.21 -6.75 1.88
CA THR A 13 -18.78 -7.08 3.19
C THR A 13 -19.43 -8.45 3.19
N PHE A 14 -20.13 -8.84 2.11
CA PHE A 14 -20.72 -10.17 1.99
C PHE A 14 -19.65 -11.27 2.00
N VAL A 15 -18.57 -11.10 1.25
CA VAL A 15 -17.48 -12.10 1.20
C VAL A 15 -16.77 -12.24 2.55
N LEU A 16 -16.52 -11.12 3.23
CA LEU A 16 -15.96 -11.11 4.59
C LEU A 16 -16.90 -11.78 5.60
N ALA A 17 -18.21 -11.51 5.52
CA ALA A 17 -19.21 -12.12 6.39
C ALA A 17 -19.34 -13.63 6.16
N ALA A 18 -19.27 -14.08 4.89
CA ALA A 18 -19.27 -15.49 4.55
C ALA A 18 -18.04 -16.21 5.14
N ALA A 19 -16.84 -15.63 4.97
CA ALA A 19 -15.63 -16.19 5.57
C ALA A 19 -15.69 -16.21 7.11
N CYS A 20 -16.26 -15.18 7.73
CA CYS A 20 -16.51 -15.12 9.16
C CYS A 20 -17.42 -16.26 9.63
N ALA A 21 -18.52 -16.52 8.91
CA ALA A 21 -19.44 -17.61 9.19
C ALA A 21 -18.80 -18.99 9.02
N ASP A 22 -17.98 -19.18 7.98
CA ASP A 22 -17.23 -20.43 7.74
C ASP A 22 -16.20 -20.70 8.86
N LEU A 23 -15.67 -19.64 9.49
CA LEU A 23 -14.79 -19.73 10.66
C LEU A 23 -15.56 -19.89 11.99
N GLY A 24 -16.89 -19.88 11.97
CA GLY A 24 -17.73 -19.97 13.17
C GLY A 24 -17.68 -18.73 14.06
N LYS A 25 -17.34 -17.56 13.50
CA LYS A 25 -17.21 -16.30 14.22
C LYS A 25 -18.45 -15.43 14.08
N SER A 26 -18.74 -14.63 15.10
CA SER A 26 -19.86 -13.68 15.11
C SER A 26 -19.52 -12.30 14.56
N GLU A 27 -18.24 -11.98 14.43
CA GLU A 27 -17.74 -10.66 14.00
C GLU A 27 -16.56 -10.81 13.03
N ILE A 28 -16.51 -9.91 12.04
CA ILE A 28 -15.40 -9.87 11.08
C ILE A 28 -14.17 -9.37 11.82
N ASP A 29 -13.16 -10.24 11.91
CA ASP A 29 -11.87 -9.92 12.48
C ASP A 29 -10.73 -10.08 11.47
N LYS A 30 -9.51 -9.85 11.93
CA LYS A 30 -8.30 -9.94 11.11
C LYS A 30 -8.19 -11.29 10.39
N GLU A 31 -8.50 -12.39 11.06
CA GLU A 31 -8.37 -13.73 10.47
C GLU A 31 -9.40 -13.95 9.36
N ALA A 32 -10.63 -13.48 9.52
CA ALA A 32 -11.64 -13.55 8.46
C ALA A 32 -11.19 -12.78 7.21
N VAL A 33 -10.60 -11.59 7.40
CA VAL A 33 -10.04 -10.77 6.31
C VAL A 33 -8.87 -11.49 5.63
N GLU A 34 -7.94 -12.05 6.42
CA GLU A 34 -6.79 -12.81 5.90
C GLU A 34 -7.25 -14.03 5.08
N LYS A 35 -8.23 -14.80 5.55
CA LYS A 35 -8.76 -15.96 4.83
C LYS A 35 -9.36 -15.60 3.47
N VAL A 36 -10.05 -14.46 3.40
CA VAL A 36 -10.58 -13.96 2.12
C VAL A 36 -9.43 -13.63 1.16
N TRP A 37 -8.41 -12.92 1.63
CA TRP A 37 -7.26 -12.57 0.79
C TRP A 37 -6.43 -13.78 0.37
N ASP A 38 -6.20 -14.74 1.26
CA ASP A 38 -5.53 -16.00 0.94
C ASP A 38 -6.27 -16.78 -0.16
N ARG A 39 -7.60 -16.65 -0.24
CA ARG A 39 -8.41 -17.32 -1.24
C ARG A 39 -8.47 -16.58 -2.58
N ILE A 40 -8.54 -15.25 -2.55
CA ILE A 40 -8.70 -14.39 -3.74
C ILE A 40 -7.34 -14.08 -4.38
N ALA A 41 -6.35 -13.74 -3.58
CA ALA A 41 -5.02 -13.32 -4.01
C ALA A 41 -3.94 -13.89 -3.06
N PRO A 42 -3.62 -15.19 -3.19
CA PRO A 42 -2.65 -15.84 -2.31
C PRO A 42 -1.32 -15.09 -2.26
N GLY A 43 -0.83 -14.80 -1.06
CA GLY A 43 0.43 -14.09 -0.83
C GLY A 43 0.34 -12.56 -0.84
N LEU A 44 -0.83 -11.98 -1.13
CA LEU A 44 -1.04 -10.53 -1.14
C LEU A 44 -0.78 -9.90 0.24
N ALA A 45 -1.26 -10.53 1.31
CA ALA A 45 -1.04 -10.07 2.68
C ALA A 45 0.32 -10.54 3.28
N SER A 46 1.20 -11.13 2.47
CA SER A 46 2.51 -11.60 2.90
C SER A 46 3.60 -11.23 1.89
N GLN A 47 4.16 -12.17 1.14
CA GLN A 47 5.34 -11.97 0.28
C GLN A 47 5.16 -10.89 -0.80
N PHE A 48 3.92 -10.60 -1.21
CA PHE A 48 3.62 -9.57 -2.20
C PHE A 48 3.21 -8.22 -1.59
N ASP A 49 3.07 -8.14 -0.27
CA ASP A 49 2.79 -6.89 0.42
C ASP A 49 4.00 -5.94 0.36
N ALA A 50 3.75 -4.64 0.48
CA ALA A 50 4.75 -3.58 0.36
C ALA A 50 5.97 -3.77 1.29
N PRO A 51 5.85 -4.23 2.55
CA PRO A 51 7.00 -4.51 3.41
C PRO A 51 7.96 -5.56 2.87
N TYR A 52 7.55 -6.38 1.91
CA TYR A 52 8.38 -7.45 1.36
C TYR A 52 8.75 -7.17 -0.10
N SER A 53 7.85 -6.57 -0.88
CA SER A 53 8.08 -6.30 -2.29
C SER A 53 8.89 -5.01 -2.54
N VAL A 54 8.65 -3.92 -1.79
CA VAL A 54 9.36 -2.64 -2.00
C VAL A 54 10.88 -2.76 -1.83
N PRO A 55 11.41 -3.45 -0.79
CA PRO A 55 12.87 -3.61 -0.64
C PRO A 55 13.53 -4.34 -1.82
N THR A 56 12.80 -5.21 -2.54
CA THR A 56 13.34 -5.95 -3.70
C THR A 56 13.64 -5.07 -4.92
N ILE A 57 13.26 -3.80 -4.87
CA ILE A 57 13.56 -2.83 -5.93
C ILE A 57 15.04 -2.45 -5.90
N ALA A 58 15.67 -2.46 -4.72
CA ALA A 58 17.10 -2.20 -4.57
C ALA A 58 17.93 -3.09 -5.51
N PRO A 59 18.99 -2.58 -6.14
CA PRO A 59 19.54 -1.22 -6.00
C PRO A 59 18.96 -0.20 -6.99
N ARG A 60 17.92 -0.55 -7.77
CA ARG A 60 17.37 0.34 -8.82
C ARG A 60 16.74 1.59 -8.17
N PRO A 61 16.85 2.78 -8.77
CA PRO A 61 16.22 3.98 -8.22
C PRO A 61 14.72 3.86 -7.97
N LEU A 62 14.26 4.30 -6.79
CA LEU A 62 12.86 4.34 -6.37
C LEU A 62 12.51 5.70 -5.75
N LEU A 63 11.51 6.35 -6.34
CA LEU A 63 10.85 7.53 -5.79
C LEU A 63 9.44 7.15 -5.33
N VAL A 64 9.11 7.46 -4.08
CA VAL A 64 7.75 7.37 -3.51
C VAL A 64 7.24 8.78 -3.28
N LEU A 65 6.10 9.12 -3.89
CA LEU A 65 5.41 10.40 -3.74
C LEU A 65 4.07 10.16 -3.06
N ASN A 66 3.77 10.92 -2.02
CA ASN A 66 2.50 10.81 -1.31
C ASN A 66 1.99 12.18 -0.84
N GLY A 67 0.68 12.30 -0.63
CA GLY A 67 0.09 13.44 0.06
C GLY A 67 0.02 13.17 1.56
N THR A 68 0.26 14.17 2.41
CA THR A 68 0.17 13.99 3.88
C THR A 68 -1.25 13.70 4.35
N ASP A 69 -2.23 14.16 3.59
CA ASP A 69 -3.65 14.16 3.95
C ASP A 69 -4.44 13.14 3.11
N ASP A 70 -3.76 12.21 2.44
CA ASP A 70 -4.41 11.16 1.65
C ASP A 70 -5.04 10.11 2.57
N PRO A 71 -6.39 10.03 2.66
CA PRO A 71 -7.06 9.05 3.52
C PRO A 71 -7.02 7.62 2.95
N ARG A 72 -6.66 7.45 1.67
CA ARG A 72 -6.57 6.14 0.99
C ARG A 72 -5.18 5.54 1.11
N CYS A 73 -4.15 6.38 1.16
CA CYS A 73 -2.74 5.99 1.30
C CYS A 73 -2.10 6.74 2.48
N PRO A 74 -2.49 6.45 3.73
CA PRO A 74 -2.00 7.19 4.88
C PRO A 74 -0.50 6.96 5.09
N LEU A 75 0.23 8.02 5.47
CA LEU A 75 1.68 7.95 5.69
C LEU A 75 2.13 6.84 6.66
N PRO A 76 1.44 6.56 7.78
CA PRO A 76 1.81 5.44 8.66
C PRO A 76 1.84 4.07 7.96
N GLY A 77 1.10 3.89 6.87
CA GLY A 77 1.15 2.68 6.05
C GLY A 77 2.49 2.50 5.31
N LEU A 78 3.30 3.55 5.20
CA LEU A 78 4.60 3.54 4.54
C LEU A 78 5.78 3.31 5.50
N ASP A 79 5.58 3.43 6.82
CA ASP A 79 6.67 3.35 7.81
C ASP A 79 7.46 2.04 7.70
N VAL A 80 6.76 0.90 7.68
CA VAL A 80 7.39 -0.43 7.61
C VAL A 80 8.01 -0.70 6.23
N PRO A 81 7.31 -0.49 5.10
CA PRO A 81 7.91 -0.65 3.77
C PRO A 81 9.15 0.22 3.55
N ILE A 82 9.09 1.51 3.92
CA ILE A 82 10.21 2.44 3.70
C ILE A 82 11.38 2.11 4.59
N SER A 83 11.17 1.78 5.87
CA SER A 83 12.26 1.36 6.76
C SER A 83 12.99 0.12 6.25
N LYS A 84 12.26 -0.89 5.77
CA LYS A 84 12.87 -2.08 5.17
C LYS A 84 13.58 -1.78 3.85
N ALA A 85 13.02 -0.89 3.04
CA ALA A 85 13.67 -0.45 1.81
C ALA A 85 14.97 0.30 2.13
N GLN A 86 14.97 1.27 3.04
CA GLN A 86 16.17 2.00 3.46
C GLN A 86 17.30 1.04 3.82
N LYS A 87 17.02 0.02 4.66
CA LYS A 87 17.99 -1.02 5.01
C LYS A 87 18.53 -1.76 3.77
N ALA A 88 17.67 -2.17 2.85
CA ALA A 88 18.10 -2.88 1.63
C ALA A 88 18.98 -2.01 0.72
N TYR A 89 18.69 -0.71 0.61
CA TYR A 89 19.50 0.23 -0.18
C TYR A 89 20.84 0.54 0.49
N GLU A 90 20.86 0.65 1.82
CA GLU A 90 22.09 0.78 2.62
C GLU A 90 23.01 -0.44 2.45
N GLU A 91 22.46 -1.66 2.57
CA GLU A 91 23.20 -2.92 2.37
C GLU A 91 23.75 -3.05 0.94
N ALA A 92 23.05 -2.49 -0.04
CA ALA A 92 23.49 -2.44 -1.44
C ALA A 92 24.42 -1.25 -1.75
N GLY A 93 24.75 -0.40 -0.78
CA GLY A 93 25.63 0.76 -0.95
C GLY A 93 25.06 1.85 -1.86
N CYS A 94 23.73 1.98 -1.91
CA CYS A 94 23.02 2.84 -2.84
C CYS A 94 21.90 3.67 -2.17
N SER A 95 22.10 4.11 -0.92
CA SER A 95 21.08 4.84 -0.15
C SER A 95 20.46 6.05 -0.87
N ASP A 96 21.23 6.72 -1.75
CA ASP A 96 20.75 7.86 -2.54
C ASP A 96 19.74 7.47 -3.64
N ASN A 97 19.60 6.17 -3.95
CA ASN A 97 18.64 5.65 -4.92
C ASN A 97 17.23 5.45 -4.33
N LEU A 98 16.99 5.78 -3.06
CA LEU A 98 15.66 5.74 -2.44
C LEU A 98 15.25 7.12 -1.95
N LYS A 99 14.09 7.62 -2.40
CA LYS A 99 13.54 8.89 -1.96
C LYS A 99 12.04 8.78 -1.66
N LEU A 100 11.61 9.29 -0.51
CA LEU A 100 10.20 9.50 -0.16
C LEU A 100 9.95 11.00 -0.04
N VAL A 101 8.91 11.50 -0.71
CA VAL A 101 8.43 12.87 -0.53
C VAL A 101 6.94 12.88 -0.21
N ALA A 102 6.60 13.48 0.92
CA ALA A 102 5.23 13.71 1.35
C ALA A 102 4.87 15.20 1.17
N GLU A 103 3.90 15.51 0.30
CA GLU A 103 3.44 16.88 0.04
C GLU A 103 2.38 17.31 1.07
N PRO A 104 2.62 18.37 1.86
CA PRO A 104 1.69 18.82 2.89
C PRO A 104 0.35 19.30 2.33
N GLY A 105 -0.75 18.95 2.97
CA GLY A 105 -2.09 19.43 2.61
C GLY A 105 -2.69 18.76 1.37
N VAL A 106 -2.04 17.72 0.84
CA VAL A 106 -2.46 17.01 -0.37
C VAL A 106 -3.14 15.70 0.02
N GLY A 107 -4.38 15.53 -0.44
CA GLY A 107 -5.13 14.27 -0.34
C GLY A 107 -4.79 13.30 -1.48
N HIS A 108 -5.75 12.45 -1.87
CA HIS A 108 -5.56 11.49 -2.97
C HIS A 108 -5.54 12.16 -4.35
N ARG A 109 -4.41 12.78 -4.73
CA ARG A 109 -4.25 13.50 -5.99
C ARG A 109 -2.78 13.60 -6.40
N MET A 110 -2.53 13.51 -7.71
CA MET A 110 -1.24 13.88 -8.31
C MET A 110 -1.16 15.40 -8.53
N THR A 111 -0.12 16.05 -8.02
CA THR A 111 0.10 17.50 -8.18
C THR A 111 1.12 17.80 -9.28
N PRO A 112 1.16 19.03 -9.84
CA PRO A 112 2.24 19.44 -10.73
C PRO A 112 3.62 19.35 -10.09
N SER A 113 3.73 19.60 -8.77
CA SER A 113 4.99 19.46 -8.04
C SER A 113 5.47 18.01 -8.04
N MET A 114 4.58 17.05 -7.77
CA MET A 114 4.88 15.62 -7.85
C MET A 114 5.33 15.19 -9.25
N VAL A 115 4.71 15.73 -10.31
CA VAL A 115 5.13 15.46 -11.69
C VAL A 115 6.54 15.96 -11.95
N ILE A 116 6.86 17.18 -11.53
CA ILE A 116 8.22 17.75 -11.66
C ILE A 116 9.22 16.87 -10.91
N GLN A 117 8.92 16.50 -9.66
CA GLN A 117 9.79 15.64 -8.86
C GLN A 117 10.03 14.27 -9.50
N ALA A 118 9.00 13.67 -10.11
CA ALA A 118 9.14 12.43 -10.85
C ALA A 118 10.00 12.62 -12.12
N SER A 119 9.81 13.72 -12.85
CA SER A 119 10.63 14.05 -14.02
C SER A 119 12.10 14.29 -13.66
N ASP A 120 12.38 14.98 -12.55
CA ASP A 120 13.75 15.26 -12.09
C ASP A 120 14.47 14.02 -11.54
N TRP A 121 13.73 12.94 -11.26
CA TRP A 121 14.28 11.67 -10.76
C TRP A 121 14.75 10.74 -11.88
N PHE A 122 14.25 10.91 -13.11
CA PHE A 122 14.66 10.16 -14.29
C PHE A 122 15.85 10.82 -15.01
#